data_AF-A0AAV9NP94-F1
#
_entry.id   AF-A0AAV9NP94-F1
#
_cell.length_a   1.000
_cell.length_b   1.000
_cell.length_c   1.000
_cell.angle_alpha   90.00
_cell.angle_beta   90.00
_cell.angle_gamma   90.00
#
_symmetry.space_group_name_H-M   'P 1'
#
loop_
_entity.id
_entity.type
_entity.pdbx_description
1 polymer ?
#
loop_
_entity_poly.entity_id
_entity_poly.type
_entity_poly.pdbx_seq_one_letter_code
_entity_poly.pdbx_strand_id
1 'polypeptide(L)'
;MAAQSLANHDPDDLSDTSSVSDILDTRNDEGWEDVEQDEESITVVSLFKDQTFPSAKEMLNNCRDNHGFDIWKLRQEFDLDFLGLIRLVNYVRSSVKAGNTRPDVSSKLLFEDEQYLKPVLEDDALLFSLDDVFEDSASGAAPTTEVEQLREELTSLQSQFTAYREQVQSALLNRLDDSPATPASSSKAPAAQSTNQSSKQEASDNIEAGYFESYSYNAIHESMIKDTIRTDAYRDFIYDHKELFKDKVVLDVGCGTGILSMFCAKAGAKSVIAVDNSAIIDKARENVFRNGLQDKVRCLRGKIEEVQMPVPKVDIIVSEWMGYGLLYESMFDSVIYARDRYLADDGLMVPSYAALRIAPLADSDLKASHIDFWRDVYGFDMTAMLEKANEEALVRVVDEKELAAESVAFLELDLHTTQVGDLVFTKPFNLKWKEGFKSLEGFVAWFDIIFGTSKSQNIKPGTTAKEAKSQGLTAFSTGPHSQATHWQQVIFLIENSQDELTAGDEVNGEVTYVKKDGKERSLDIEISWAKGQEKAQKQLWVLD
;
A
#
# COMPACT_ATOMS: atom_id res chain seq x y z
N MET A 1 -43.02 19.76 50.70
CA MET A 1 -43.22 20.97 51.53
C MET A 1 -41.85 21.26 52.15
N ALA A 2 -41.09 22.25 51.66
CA ALA A 2 -41.21 23.70 51.91
C ALA A 2 -40.83 24.06 53.38
N ALA A 3 -39.95 25.02 53.69
CA ALA A 3 -39.21 26.03 52.89
C ALA A 3 -37.79 26.31 53.50
N GLN A 4 -36.80 26.90 52.79
CA GLN A 4 -36.31 28.30 52.89
C GLN A 4 -36.45 28.99 54.28
N SER A 5 -35.50 29.78 54.83
CA SER A 5 -34.14 30.27 54.43
C SER A 5 -33.37 30.80 55.71
N LEU A 6 -32.37 31.70 55.81
CA LEU A 6 -31.69 32.76 54.97
C LEU A 6 -30.32 33.17 55.65
N ALA A 7 -29.56 34.08 54.99
CA ALA A 7 -28.48 35.04 55.39
C ALA A 7 -28.08 35.31 56.87
N ASN A 8 -26.92 35.93 57.24
CA ASN A 8 -25.64 36.37 56.60
C ASN A 8 -24.64 36.84 57.71
N HIS A 9 -23.31 36.70 57.54
CA HIS A 9 -22.29 37.79 57.71
C HIS A 9 -20.80 37.34 57.65
N ASP A 10 -20.04 38.01 56.77
CA ASP A 10 -18.57 38.22 56.75
C ASP A 10 -18.26 39.67 57.25
N PRO A 11 -17.01 40.24 57.34
CA PRO A 11 -15.76 39.85 56.64
C PRO A 11 -14.38 40.12 57.33
N ASP A 12 -13.30 40.05 56.51
CA ASP A 12 -11.91 40.57 56.62
C ASP A 12 -10.88 39.80 57.49
N ASP A 13 -9.57 39.71 57.15
CA ASP A 13 -8.73 40.49 56.19
C ASP A 13 -7.52 39.67 55.59
N LEU A 14 -6.98 40.11 54.44
CA LEU A 14 -5.64 39.95 53.78
C LEU A 14 -4.64 38.79 54.13
N SER A 15 -3.79 38.24 53.21
CA SER A 15 -3.27 38.73 51.90
C SER A 15 -2.59 37.66 50.99
N ASP A 16 -2.74 37.84 49.67
CA ASP A 16 -1.80 37.63 48.53
C ASP A 16 -1.18 36.26 48.10
N THR A 17 -1.57 35.85 46.87
CA THR A 17 -0.78 35.22 45.78
C THR A 17 -0.30 33.76 45.90
N SER A 18 -0.30 32.92 44.84
CA SER A 18 -0.63 33.12 43.40
C SER A 18 -1.25 31.87 42.74
N SER A 19 -1.81 32.06 41.53
CA SER A 19 -2.36 31.06 40.58
C SER A 19 -3.48 30.12 41.08
N VAL A 20 -4.68 30.31 40.54
CA VAL A 20 -5.90 29.53 40.79
C VAL A 20 -6.65 29.36 39.45
N SER A 21 -7.51 28.34 39.39
CA SER A 21 -8.70 28.19 38.52
C SER A 21 -8.55 28.04 37.00
N ASP A 22 -9.41 27.26 36.32
CA ASP A 22 -10.17 26.10 36.81
C ASP A 22 -10.67 25.18 35.68
N ILE A 23 -11.26 24.07 36.10
CA ILE A 23 -12.11 23.15 35.32
C ILE A 23 -13.15 23.93 34.48
N LEU A 24 -13.23 23.62 33.18
CA LEU A 24 -14.38 23.98 32.32
C LEU A 24 -15.04 22.71 31.76
N ASP A 25 -16.37 22.75 31.68
CA ASP A 25 -17.24 21.67 31.20
C ASP A 25 -17.48 21.82 29.70
N THR A 26 -17.08 20.83 28.89
CA THR A 26 -17.24 20.82 27.42
C THR A 26 -18.24 19.77 26.95
N ARG A 27 -19.43 19.75 27.56
CA ARG A 27 -20.62 19.07 27.01
C ARG A 27 -21.28 19.87 25.89
N ASN A 28 -20.52 20.14 24.83
CA ASN A 28 -20.97 20.31 23.44
C ASN A 28 -19.74 20.54 22.55
N ASP A 29 -19.22 19.46 21.96
CA ASP A 29 -18.50 19.51 20.68
C ASP A 29 -19.42 18.76 19.69
N GLU A 30 -20.42 19.49 19.19
CA GLU A 30 -21.27 19.04 18.09
C GLU A 30 -20.56 19.34 16.77
N GLY A 31 -20.60 18.39 15.83
CA GLY A 31 -20.29 18.64 14.42
C GLY A 31 -18.85 19.06 14.08
N TRP A 32 -18.14 18.17 13.38
CA TRP A 32 -17.48 18.68 12.17
C TRP A 32 -18.59 18.96 11.16
N GLU A 33 -19.24 20.12 11.29
CA GLU A 33 -20.19 20.60 10.27
C GLU A 33 -19.42 20.79 8.96
N ASP A 34 -20.08 20.45 7.85
CA ASP A 34 -19.46 20.51 6.53
C ASP A 34 -19.00 21.94 6.23
N VAL A 35 -17.68 22.11 6.03
CA VAL A 35 -17.14 23.33 5.41
C VAL A 35 -17.59 23.29 3.95
N GLU A 36 -18.73 23.92 3.67
CA GLU A 36 -19.17 24.18 2.30
C GLU A 36 -18.04 24.85 1.52
N GLN A 37 -17.90 24.51 0.24
CA GLN A 37 -16.93 25.18 -0.62
C GLN A 37 -17.40 26.61 -0.89
N ASP A 38 -16.91 27.56 -0.09
CA ASP A 38 -16.94 28.98 -0.42
C ASP A 38 -16.20 29.20 -1.75
N GLU A 39 -16.93 29.16 -2.87
CA GLU A 39 -16.46 29.61 -4.17
C GLU A 39 -16.23 31.14 -4.11
N GLU A 40 -15.04 31.55 -3.64
CA GLU A 40 -14.62 32.95 -3.70
C GLU A 40 -14.64 33.43 -5.16
N SER A 41 -15.69 34.16 -5.53
CA SER A 41 -15.95 34.55 -6.91
C SER A 41 -14.96 35.63 -7.37
N ILE A 42 -13.80 35.22 -7.88
CA ILE A 42 -12.70 36.10 -8.31
C ILE A 42 -13.20 37.15 -9.32
N THR A 43 -13.33 38.40 -8.87
CA THR A 43 -13.76 39.53 -9.71
C THR A 43 -12.59 40.40 -10.16
N VAL A 44 -12.36 40.48 -11.47
CA VAL A 44 -11.20 41.18 -12.05
C VAL A 44 -11.55 42.62 -12.44
N VAL A 45 -10.84 43.60 -11.89
CA VAL A 45 -11.04 45.03 -12.18
C VAL A 45 -10.32 45.43 -13.48
N SER A 46 -11.03 46.11 -14.39
CA SER A 46 -10.50 46.56 -15.68
C SER A 46 -9.27 47.46 -15.56
N LEU A 47 -8.43 47.45 -16.61
CA LEU A 47 -7.24 48.28 -16.72
C LEU A 47 -7.54 49.78 -16.91
N PHE A 48 -8.72 50.14 -17.44
CA PHE A 48 -9.03 51.50 -17.92
C PHE A 48 -10.26 52.17 -17.27
N LYS A 49 -11.01 51.45 -16.43
CA LYS A 49 -12.27 51.88 -15.80
C LYS A 49 -12.48 51.10 -14.50
N ASP A 50 -13.30 51.63 -13.59
CA ASP A 50 -13.73 50.94 -12.36
C ASP A 50 -14.82 49.88 -12.63
N GLN A 51 -14.68 49.10 -13.71
CA GLN A 51 -15.60 48.02 -14.11
C GLN A 51 -14.99 46.67 -13.77
N THR A 52 -15.75 45.82 -13.08
CA THR A 52 -15.40 44.43 -12.77
C THR A 52 -15.90 43.45 -13.84
N PHE A 53 -15.23 42.29 -13.92
CA PHE A 53 -15.50 41.19 -14.83
C PHE A 53 -15.38 39.84 -14.10
N PRO A 54 -16.09 38.78 -14.53
CA PRO A 54 -16.04 37.46 -13.91
C PRO A 54 -14.80 36.64 -14.30
N SER A 55 -13.98 37.11 -15.25
CA SER A 55 -12.69 36.50 -15.59
C SER A 55 -11.71 37.52 -16.17
N ALA A 56 -10.41 37.25 -16.00
CA ALA A 56 -9.35 38.04 -16.63
C ALA A 56 -9.43 37.98 -18.17
N LYS A 57 -9.80 36.82 -18.72
CA LYS A 57 -9.96 36.61 -20.17
C LYS A 57 -11.07 37.50 -20.75
N GLU A 58 -12.22 37.66 -20.10
CA GLU A 58 -13.25 38.61 -20.52
C GLU A 58 -12.81 40.07 -20.39
N MET A 59 -12.16 40.41 -19.26
CA MET A 59 -11.67 41.76 -19.00
C MET A 59 -10.66 42.22 -20.06
N LEU A 60 -9.72 41.35 -20.44
CA LEU A 60 -8.69 41.66 -21.44
C LEU A 60 -9.27 41.69 -22.87
N ASN A 61 -10.24 40.83 -23.21
CA ASN A 61 -11.01 40.97 -24.46
C ASN A 61 -11.73 42.33 -24.50
N ASN A 62 -12.35 42.78 -23.40
CA ASN A 62 -12.99 44.09 -23.32
C ASN A 62 -11.98 45.25 -23.51
N CYS A 63 -10.77 45.12 -22.98
CA CYS A 63 -9.69 46.09 -23.16
C CYS A 63 -9.22 46.17 -24.63
N ARG A 64 -9.11 45.03 -25.33
CA ARG A 64 -8.84 45.00 -26.77
C ARG A 64 -9.96 45.70 -27.54
N ASP A 65 -11.21 45.28 -27.33
CA ASP A 65 -12.32 45.63 -28.21
C ASP A 65 -12.86 47.06 -27.98
N ASN A 66 -12.83 47.56 -26.73
CA ASN A 66 -13.34 48.90 -26.39
C ASN A 66 -12.25 49.96 -26.18
N HIS A 67 -11.01 49.57 -25.88
CA HIS A 67 -9.91 50.51 -25.60
C HIS A 67 -8.72 50.38 -26.57
N GLY A 68 -8.72 49.37 -27.45
CA GLY A 68 -7.64 49.13 -28.41
C GLY A 68 -6.36 48.56 -27.79
N PHE A 69 -6.44 48.03 -26.56
CA PHE A 69 -5.30 47.52 -25.81
C PHE A 69 -5.24 45.99 -25.90
N ASP A 70 -4.38 45.47 -26.78
CA ASP A 70 -4.18 44.04 -26.98
C ASP A 70 -2.91 43.55 -26.27
N ILE A 71 -3.08 42.96 -25.09
CA ILE A 71 -1.96 42.48 -24.28
C ILE A 71 -1.27 41.26 -24.88
N TRP A 72 -1.99 40.41 -25.63
CA TRP A 72 -1.40 39.24 -26.30
C TRP A 72 -0.48 39.68 -27.44
N LYS A 73 -0.89 40.68 -28.23
CA LYS A 73 -0.03 41.31 -29.23
C LYS A 73 1.20 41.93 -28.58
N LEU A 74 1.04 42.69 -27.49
CA LEU A 74 2.16 43.35 -26.80
C LEU A 74 3.15 42.35 -26.18
N ARG A 75 2.67 41.20 -25.67
CA ARG A 75 3.53 40.10 -25.19
C ARG A 75 4.43 39.56 -26.30
N GLN A 76 3.87 39.32 -27.49
CA GLN A 76 4.59 38.79 -28.65
C GLN A 76 5.50 39.84 -29.32
N GLU A 77 5.09 41.11 -29.32
CA GLU A 77 5.81 42.21 -30.00
C GLU A 77 7.03 42.72 -29.21
N PHE A 78 7.02 42.58 -27.87
CA PHE A 78 8.11 43.02 -26.99
C PHE A 78 8.83 41.90 -26.24
N ASP A 79 8.49 40.63 -26.51
CA ASP A 79 9.03 39.43 -25.86
C ASP A 79 8.98 39.58 -24.32
N LEU A 80 7.76 39.54 -23.78
CA LEU A 80 7.48 39.78 -22.36
C LEU A 80 7.30 38.45 -21.60
N ASP A 81 8.17 38.26 -20.62
CA ASP A 81 8.04 37.28 -19.55
C ASP A 81 6.94 37.71 -18.55
N PHE A 82 6.65 36.84 -17.57
CA PHE A 82 5.67 37.10 -16.51
C PHE A 82 5.93 38.43 -15.78
N LEU A 83 7.19 38.73 -15.45
CA LEU A 83 7.56 39.97 -14.78
C LEU A 83 7.38 41.20 -15.69
N GLY A 84 7.69 41.09 -16.99
CA GLY A 84 7.40 42.12 -17.99
C GLY A 84 5.90 42.39 -18.17
N LEU A 85 5.06 41.36 -18.08
CA LEU A 85 3.60 41.48 -18.10
C LEU A 85 3.07 42.19 -16.84
N ILE A 86 3.56 41.85 -15.65
CA ILE A 86 3.24 42.56 -14.40
C ILE A 86 3.61 44.05 -14.51
N ARG A 87 4.80 44.37 -15.02
CA ARG A 87 5.24 45.77 -15.23
C ARG A 87 4.34 46.50 -16.23
N LEU A 88 3.96 45.86 -17.34
CA LEU A 88 3.04 46.44 -18.32
C LEU A 88 1.66 46.73 -17.72
N VAL A 89 1.08 45.80 -16.95
CA VAL A 89 -0.20 45.98 -16.26
C VAL A 89 -0.14 47.15 -15.27
N ASN A 90 0.90 47.20 -14.43
CA ASN A 90 1.06 48.29 -13.46
C ASN A 90 1.38 49.64 -14.12
N TYR A 91 2.10 49.66 -15.24
CA TYR A 91 2.31 50.88 -16.03
C TYR A 91 0.98 51.43 -16.58
N VAL A 92 0.12 50.55 -17.12
CA VAL A 92 -1.20 50.91 -17.63
C VAL A 92 -2.10 51.40 -16.48
N ARG A 93 -2.23 50.64 -15.38
CA ARG A 93 -3.04 51.04 -14.21
C ARG A 93 -2.56 52.35 -13.60
N SER A 94 -1.25 52.57 -13.46
CA SER A 94 -0.70 53.82 -12.89
C SER A 94 -0.92 55.03 -13.81
N SER A 95 -0.78 54.86 -15.12
CA SER A 95 -1.09 55.89 -16.11
C SER A 95 -2.57 56.31 -16.08
N VAL A 96 -3.48 55.33 -15.99
CA VAL A 96 -4.93 55.58 -15.87
C VAL A 96 -5.26 56.25 -14.54
N LYS A 97 -4.64 55.82 -13.43
CA LYS A 97 -4.76 56.45 -12.09
C LYS A 97 -4.22 57.89 -12.05
N ALA A 98 -3.26 58.22 -12.91
CA ALA A 98 -2.77 59.58 -13.15
C ALA A 98 -3.65 60.41 -14.12
N GLY A 99 -4.76 59.86 -14.60
CA GLY A 99 -5.71 60.53 -15.49
C GLY A 99 -5.44 60.35 -16.99
N ASN A 100 -4.43 59.59 -17.40
CA ASN A 100 -4.20 59.28 -18.81
C ASN A 100 -4.96 58.00 -19.22
N THR A 101 -6.11 58.19 -19.87
CA THR A 101 -6.93 57.08 -20.41
C THR A 101 -6.34 56.42 -21.68
N ARG A 102 -5.16 56.83 -22.14
CA ARG A 102 -4.40 56.22 -23.26
C ARG A 102 -2.89 56.21 -22.94
N PRO A 103 -2.40 55.28 -22.10
CA PRO A 103 -0.98 55.05 -21.89
C PRO A 103 -0.24 54.78 -23.20
N ASP A 104 1.01 55.25 -23.29
CA ASP A 104 1.86 54.99 -24.45
C ASP A 104 2.60 53.67 -24.24
N VAL A 105 2.30 52.67 -25.07
CA VAL A 105 2.92 51.35 -25.05
C VAL A 105 3.70 51.07 -26.33
N SER A 106 4.15 52.12 -27.03
CA SER A 106 4.93 52.02 -28.26
C SER A 106 6.38 51.53 -28.08
N SER A 107 6.86 51.41 -26.83
CA SER A 107 8.20 50.93 -26.53
C SER A 107 8.29 50.29 -25.13
N LYS A 108 8.96 49.13 -25.04
CA LYS A 108 9.28 48.42 -23.79
C LYS A 108 9.93 49.34 -22.73
N LEU A 109 10.79 50.27 -23.17
CA LEU A 109 11.50 51.23 -22.31
C LEU A 109 10.58 52.15 -21.48
N LEU A 110 9.30 52.30 -21.85
CA LEU A 110 8.34 53.13 -21.12
C LEU A 110 7.79 52.44 -19.86
N PHE A 111 7.86 51.11 -19.79
CA PHE A 111 7.33 50.28 -18.70
C PHE A 111 8.35 49.29 -18.11
N GLU A 112 9.62 49.32 -18.55
CA GLU A 112 10.67 48.41 -18.06
C GLU A 112 11.18 48.74 -16.65
N ASP A 113 10.85 49.91 -16.10
CA ASP A 113 11.28 50.39 -14.77
C ASP A 113 10.78 49.48 -13.61
N GLU A 114 11.66 49.21 -12.65
CA GLU A 114 11.37 48.38 -11.46
C GLU A 114 10.23 48.95 -10.59
N GLN A 115 9.94 50.26 -10.67
CA GLN A 115 8.80 50.84 -9.95
C GLN A 115 7.45 50.19 -10.31
N TYR A 116 7.33 49.62 -11.51
CA TYR A 116 6.13 48.91 -11.97
C TYR A 116 6.07 47.43 -11.55
N LEU A 117 7.06 46.90 -10.83
CA LEU A 117 6.93 45.62 -10.12
C LEU A 117 6.02 45.74 -8.89
N LYS A 118 5.71 46.96 -8.42
CA LYS A 118 4.77 47.17 -7.31
C LYS A 118 3.33 47.26 -7.82
N PRO A 119 2.38 46.45 -7.29
CA PRO A 119 0.97 46.55 -7.63
C PRO A 119 0.38 47.95 -7.41
N VAL A 120 -0.41 48.42 -8.38
CA VAL A 120 -1.12 49.72 -8.32
C VAL A 120 -2.50 49.60 -7.66
N LEU A 121 -3.04 48.38 -7.67
CA LEU A 121 -4.25 47.92 -7.00
C LEU A 121 -3.83 46.90 -5.93
N GLU A 122 -4.49 46.93 -4.78
CA GLU A 122 -4.33 45.95 -3.70
C GLU A 122 -5.19 44.73 -4.05
N ASP A 123 -4.65 43.52 -3.84
CA ASP A 123 -5.27 42.23 -4.22
C ASP A 123 -5.73 42.16 -5.70
N ASP A 124 -4.85 42.56 -6.62
CA ASP A 124 -5.12 42.58 -8.06
C ASP A 124 -5.22 41.17 -8.66
N ALA A 125 -6.42 40.60 -8.64
CA ALA A 125 -6.80 39.32 -9.23
C ALA A 125 -6.28 39.08 -10.66
N LEU A 126 -6.07 40.14 -11.45
CA LEU A 126 -5.48 40.00 -12.79
C LEU A 126 -4.06 39.42 -12.71
N LEU A 127 -3.22 39.93 -11.80
CA LEU A 127 -1.79 39.59 -11.71
C LEU A 127 -1.57 38.13 -11.32
N PHE A 128 -2.47 37.57 -10.50
CA PHE A 128 -2.44 36.17 -10.10
C PHE A 128 -2.86 35.21 -11.23
N SER A 129 -3.79 35.64 -12.09
CA SER A 129 -4.31 34.85 -13.23
C SER A 129 -3.61 35.14 -14.58
N LEU A 130 -2.44 35.80 -14.57
CA LEU A 130 -1.74 36.12 -15.82
C LEU A 130 -1.31 34.85 -16.56
N ASP A 131 -0.68 33.88 -15.87
CA ASP A 131 -0.16 32.68 -16.52
C ASP A 131 -1.29 31.80 -17.09
N ASP A 132 -2.37 31.55 -16.35
CA ASP A 132 -3.56 30.81 -16.81
C ASP A 132 -4.12 31.35 -18.16
N VAL A 133 -4.14 32.68 -18.32
CA VAL A 133 -4.63 33.38 -19.53
C VAL A 133 -3.64 33.28 -20.71
N PHE A 134 -2.40 32.88 -20.45
CA PHE A 134 -1.27 32.96 -21.35
C PHE A 134 -0.58 31.62 -21.70
N GLU A 135 -0.89 30.54 -20.99
CA GLU A 135 -0.58 29.16 -21.40
C GLU A 135 -1.50 28.68 -22.54
N ASP A 136 -2.79 29.04 -22.43
CA ASP A 136 -3.93 28.77 -23.32
C ASP A 136 -3.78 29.28 -24.78
N SER A 137 -2.59 29.75 -25.15
CA SER A 137 -2.21 30.30 -26.45
C SER A 137 -1.09 29.53 -27.16
N ALA A 138 -0.47 28.52 -26.53
CA ALA A 138 0.67 27.78 -27.06
C ALA A 138 0.29 26.43 -27.72
N SER A 139 -0.78 25.79 -27.26
CA SER A 139 -1.20 24.43 -27.62
C SER A 139 -2.06 24.37 -28.89
N GLY A 140 -1.48 24.74 -30.03
CA GLY A 140 -2.11 24.56 -31.36
C GLY A 140 -2.22 23.11 -31.85
N ALA A 141 -2.31 22.13 -30.95
CA ALA A 141 -2.30 20.69 -31.20
C ALA A 141 -3.58 20.02 -30.69
N ALA A 142 -3.91 18.83 -31.19
CA ALA A 142 -5.17 18.17 -30.88
C ALA A 142 -5.19 17.56 -29.46
N PRO A 143 -6.33 17.62 -28.73
CA PRO A 143 -6.43 17.18 -27.32
C PRO A 143 -6.34 15.66 -27.11
N THR A 144 -6.06 14.87 -28.15
CA THR A 144 -5.73 13.45 -28.01
C THR A 144 -4.28 13.26 -27.57
N THR A 145 -3.34 13.96 -28.21
CA THR A 145 -1.91 13.73 -28.04
C THR A 145 -1.42 14.07 -26.65
N GLU A 146 -1.94 15.13 -26.04
CA GLU A 146 -1.60 15.56 -24.69
C GLU A 146 -2.14 14.60 -23.62
N VAL A 147 -3.34 14.06 -23.82
CA VAL A 147 -3.92 13.02 -22.94
C VAL A 147 -3.16 11.69 -23.08
N GLU A 148 -2.65 11.36 -24.27
CA GLU A 148 -1.79 10.20 -24.48
C GLU A 148 -0.40 10.41 -23.87
N GLN A 149 0.22 11.58 -24.04
CA GLN A 149 1.50 11.94 -23.40
C GLN A 149 1.42 11.95 -21.88
N LEU A 150 0.37 12.53 -21.29
CA LEU A 150 0.16 12.49 -19.83
C LEU A 150 -0.11 11.06 -19.32
N ARG A 151 -0.68 10.17 -20.14
CA ARG A 151 -0.82 8.74 -19.81
C ARG A 151 0.51 8.00 -19.91
N GLU A 152 1.31 8.26 -20.93
CA GLU A 152 2.67 7.71 -21.07
C GLU A 152 3.57 8.18 -19.93
N GLU A 153 3.51 9.46 -19.56
CA GLU A 153 4.28 10.02 -18.44
C GLU A 153 3.81 9.49 -17.08
N LEU A 154 2.49 9.39 -16.83
CA LEU A 154 1.95 8.81 -15.61
C LEU A 154 2.27 7.32 -15.50
N THR A 155 2.19 6.57 -16.61
CA THR A 155 2.61 5.15 -16.67
C THR A 155 4.12 5.02 -16.44
N SER A 156 4.93 5.86 -17.08
CA SER A 156 6.38 5.92 -16.88
C SER A 156 6.75 6.24 -15.43
N LEU A 157 6.06 7.18 -14.80
CA LEU A 157 6.27 7.57 -13.40
C LEU A 157 5.81 6.46 -12.44
N GLN A 158 4.72 5.75 -12.73
CA GLN A 158 4.29 4.56 -11.99
C GLN A 158 5.31 3.41 -12.13
N SER A 159 5.84 3.16 -13.33
CA SER A 159 6.90 2.18 -13.57
C SER A 159 8.20 2.57 -12.86
N GLN A 160 8.61 3.84 -12.90
CA GLN A 160 9.76 4.36 -12.16
C GLN A 160 9.56 4.24 -10.64
N PHE A 161 8.37 4.55 -10.12
CA PHE A 161 8.07 4.42 -8.69
C PHE A 161 8.01 2.95 -8.25
N THR A 162 7.52 2.05 -9.10
CA THR A 162 7.50 0.60 -8.85
C THR A 162 8.92 0.04 -8.88
N ALA A 163 9.70 0.35 -9.91
CA ALA A 163 11.11 -0.02 -10.00
C ALA A 163 11.95 0.58 -8.85
N TYR A 164 11.64 1.80 -8.40
CA TYR A 164 12.29 2.40 -7.22
C TYR A 164 11.88 1.66 -5.93
N ARG A 165 10.61 1.29 -5.76
CA ARG A 165 10.18 0.44 -4.64
C ARG A 165 10.86 -0.91 -4.65
N GLU A 166 10.90 -1.59 -5.79
CA GLU A 166 11.61 -2.87 -5.97
C GLU A 166 13.11 -2.71 -5.71
N GLN A 167 13.74 -1.64 -6.17
CA GLN A 167 15.17 -1.37 -5.95
C GLN A 167 15.48 -1.04 -4.49
N VAL A 168 14.58 -0.34 -3.77
CA VAL A 168 14.69 -0.13 -2.31
C VAL A 168 14.44 -1.42 -1.54
N GLN A 169 13.49 -2.25 -1.96
CA GLN A 169 13.19 -3.56 -1.37
C GLN A 169 14.34 -4.56 -1.60
N SER A 170 14.89 -4.61 -2.82
CA SER A 170 16.10 -5.36 -3.17
C SER A 170 17.33 -4.83 -2.41
N ALA A 171 17.51 -3.52 -2.25
CA ALA A 171 18.58 -2.95 -1.45
C ALA A 171 18.42 -3.17 0.06
N LEU A 172 17.21 -3.50 0.54
CA LEU A 172 16.96 -3.99 1.89
C LEU A 172 17.27 -5.49 2.00
N LEU A 173 16.85 -6.31 1.03
CA LEU A 173 17.13 -7.75 0.97
C LEU A 173 18.64 -8.04 0.84
N ASN A 174 19.33 -7.38 -0.09
CA ASN A 174 20.78 -7.51 -0.28
C ASN A 174 21.59 -7.00 0.94
N ARG A 175 20.96 -6.24 1.85
CA ARG A 175 21.57 -5.83 3.13
C ARG A 175 21.36 -6.84 4.27
N LEU A 176 20.54 -7.88 4.07
CA LEU A 176 20.40 -9.00 5.00
C LEU A 176 21.47 -10.08 4.74
N ASP A 177 21.96 -10.21 3.50
CA ASP A 177 22.99 -11.17 3.09
C ASP A 177 24.41 -10.77 3.56
N ASP A 178 24.69 -9.47 3.69
CA ASP A 178 26.03 -8.90 3.94
C ASP A 178 26.44 -8.96 5.44
N SER A 179 26.35 -10.14 6.04
CA SER A 179 26.74 -10.40 7.43
C SER A 179 28.27 -10.33 7.62
N PRO A 180 28.78 -9.63 8.67
CA PRO A 180 30.19 -9.28 8.76
C PRO A 180 31.10 -10.46 9.13
N ALA A 181 31.82 -11.00 8.14
CA ALA A 181 32.85 -12.02 8.35
C ALA A 181 33.99 -11.50 9.25
N THR A 182 34.05 -12.00 10.49
CA THR A 182 35.13 -11.64 11.44
C THR A 182 36.49 -12.20 10.99
N PRO A 183 37.59 -11.45 11.17
CA PRO A 183 38.85 -11.72 10.49
C PRO A 183 39.60 -12.96 11.03
N ALA A 184 40.36 -13.60 10.14
CA ALA A 184 41.04 -14.86 10.41
C ALA A 184 42.08 -14.79 11.55
N SER A 185 42.04 -15.79 12.43
CA SER A 185 43.10 -16.09 13.41
C SER A 185 43.51 -17.57 13.27
N SER A 186 44.82 -17.83 13.24
CA SER A 186 45.37 -19.14 12.83
C SER A 186 45.82 -20.00 14.01
N SER A 187 45.23 -21.19 14.18
CA SER A 187 45.97 -22.35 14.72
C SER A 187 45.30 -23.72 14.50
N LYS A 188 46.04 -24.60 13.81
CA LYS A 188 46.12 -26.08 13.92
C LYS A 188 44.91 -26.88 14.45
N ALA A 189 44.37 -27.76 13.59
CA ALA A 189 43.65 -28.96 13.99
C ALA A 189 44.55 -29.97 14.75
N PRO A 190 43.99 -30.98 15.45
CA PRO A 190 43.71 -32.24 14.74
C PRO A 190 42.45 -33.04 15.19
N ALA A 191 42.09 -34.01 14.33
CA ALA A 191 41.27 -35.20 14.59
C ALA A 191 39.75 -35.01 14.81
N ALA A 192 38.97 -35.82 14.07
CA ALA A 192 37.52 -35.73 13.99
C ALA A 192 36.77 -36.69 14.94
N GLN A 193 35.57 -36.31 15.37
CA GLN A 193 34.47 -37.25 15.64
C GLN A 193 33.08 -36.55 15.60
N SER A 194 32.16 -37.13 14.82
CA SER A 194 30.69 -37.06 14.92
C SER A 194 30.02 -35.76 15.39
N THR A 195 29.65 -34.86 14.48
CA THR A 195 28.63 -33.81 14.69
C THR A 195 27.94 -33.43 13.36
N ASN A 196 26.80 -34.05 13.05
CA ASN A 196 25.96 -33.71 11.87
C ASN A 196 24.60 -33.08 12.26
N GLN A 197 24.43 -32.66 13.52
CA GLN A 197 23.20 -32.04 14.02
C GLN A 197 23.40 -30.57 14.42
N SER A 198 24.55 -30.19 15.00
CA SER A 198 24.81 -28.80 15.39
C SER A 198 24.83 -27.83 14.22
N SER A 199 25.40 -28.23 13.08
CA SER A 199 25.50 -27.35 11.90
C SER A 199 24.16 -27.04 11.22
N LYS A 200 23.16 -27.94 11.29
CA LYS A 200 21.79 -27.62 10.85
C LYS A 200 21.09 -26.68 11.83
N GLN A 201 21.31 -26.87 13.14
CA GLN A 201 20.77 -26.00 14.19
C GLN A 201 21.33 -24.57 14.02
N GLU A 202 22.66 -24.41 13.99
CA GLU A 202 23.34 -23.12 13.84
C GLU A 202 22.97 -22.40 12.53
N ALA A 203 22.73 -23.13 11.43
CA ALA A 203 22.24 -22.52 10.19
C ALA A 203 20.77 -22.03 10.32
N SER A 204 19.89 -22.84 10.92
CA SER A 204 18.50 -22.48 11.15
C SER A 204 18.36 -21.27 12.09
N ASP A 205 19.09 -21.29 13.21
CA ASP A 205 19.06 -20.22 14.22
C ASP A 205 19.51 -18.86 13.63
N ASN A 206 20.48 -18.86 12.70
CA ASN A 206 20.93 -17.65 11.99
C ASN A 206 19.89 -17.14 10.96
N ILE A 207 19.23 -18.04 10.21
CA ILE A 207 18.17 -17.67 9.26
C ILE A 207 16.96 -17.09 10.02
N GLU A 208 16.60 -17.67 11.17
CA GLU A 208 15.59 -17.09 12.06
C GLU A 208 16.00 -15.73 12.63
N ALA A 209 17.26 -15.55 13.00
CA ALA A 209 17.74 -14.27 13.52
C ALA A 209 17.57 -13.13 12.49
N GLY A 210 18.02 -13.35 11.24
CA GLY A 210 17.85 -12.39 10.15
C GLY A 210 16.38 -12.07 9.85
N TYR A 211 15.51 -13.08 9.93
CA TYR A 211 14.06 -12.90 9.81
C TYR A 211 13.49 -11.96 10.90
N PHE A 212 13.76 -12.24 12.18
CA PHE A 212 13.22 -11.41 13.25
C PHE A 212 13.89 -10.02 13.31
N GLU A 213 15.09 -9.86 12.75
CA GLU A 213 15.74 -8.56 12.59
C GLU A 213 15.10 -7.71 11.48
N SER A 214 14.70 -8.30 10.34
CA SER A 214 14.01 -7.56 9.26
C SER A 214 12.72 -6.90 9.77
N TYR A 215 11.91 -7.64 10.53
CA TYR A 215 10.68 -7.13 11.16
C TYR A 215 10.91 -6.11 12.31
N SER A 216 12.16 -5.75 12.64
CA SER A 216 12.44 -4.67 13.59
C SER A 216 12.39 -3.26 12.96
N TYR A 217 12.57 -3.18 11.63
CA TYR A 217 12.69 -1.92 10.87
C TYR A 217 11.34 -1.25 10.61
N ASN A 218 11.27 0.08 10.77
CA ASN A 218 10.01 0.83 10.62
C ASN A 218 9.40 0.70 9.21
N ALA A 219 10.21 0.64 8.16
CA ALA A 219 9.74 0.70 6.77
C ALA A 219 8.82 -0.48 6.38
N ILE A 220 9.08 -1.67 6.91
CA ILE A 220 8.26 -2.87 6.68
C ILE A 220 6.90 -2.74 7.39
N HIS A 221 6.87 -2.19 8.60
CA HIS A 221 5.61 -1.87 9.28
C HIS A 221 4.86 -0.70 8.63
N GLU A 222 5.57 0.26 8.04
CA GLU A 222 4.97 1.37 7.31
C GLU A 222 4.29 0.93 6.01
N SER A 223 4.92 0.04 5.21
CA SER A 223 4.28 -0.53 4.02
C SER A 223 3.07 -1.40 4.38
N MET A 224 3.18 -2.24 5.41
CA MET A 224 2.07 -3.04 5.93
C MET A 224 0.89 -2.20 6.44
N ILE A 225 1.14 -1.09 7.14
CA ILE A 225 0.07 -0.21 7.67
C ILE A 225 -0.53 0.67 6.57
N LYS A 226 0.24 1.06 5.55
CA LYS A 226 -0.26 1.78 4.36
C LYS A 226 -1.06 0.89 3.40
N ASP A 227 -0.95 -0.43 3.52
CA ASP A 227 -1.88 -1.36 2.88
C ASP A 227 -3.24 -1.28 3.57
N THR A 228 -4.13 -0.44 3.02
CA THR A 228 -5.50 -0.26 3.50
C THR A 228 -6.36 -1.49 3.24
N ILE A 229 -6.18 -2.19 2.11
CA ILE A 229 -6.95 -3.40 1.78
C ILE A 229 -6.74 -4.48 2.85
N ARG A 230 -5.49 -4.66 3.30
CA ARG A 230 -5.17 -5.48 4.47
C ARG A 230 -5.72 -4.89 5.76
N THR A 231 -5.28 -3.68 6.12
CA THR A 231 -5.43 -3.15 7.48
C THR A 231 -6.90 -2.83 7.81
N ASP A 232 -7.66 -2.38 6.81
CA ASP A 232 -9.09 -2.08 6.95
C ASP A 232 -9.92 -3.37 7.00
N ALA A 233 -9.58 -4.42 6.25
CA ALA A 233 -10.32 -5.68 6.33
C ALA A 233 -10.30 -6.31 7.75
N TYR A 234 -9.16 -6.23 8.45
CA TYR A 234 -9.11 -6.60 9.87
C TYR A 234 -9.89 -5.61 10.75
N ARG A 235 -9.67 -4.30 10.58
CA ARG A 235 -10.34 -3.23 11.36
C ARG A 235 -11.86 -3.38 11.30
N ASP A 236 -12.40 -3.52 10.10
CA ASP A 236 -13.82 -3.49 9.82
C ASP A 236 -14.49 -4.78 10.30
N PHE A 237 -13.88 -5.95 10.08
CA PHE A 237 -14.35 -7.19 10.72
C PHE A 237 -14.38 -7.08 12.25
N ILE A 238 -13.33 -6.50 12.87
CA ILE A 238 -13.25 -6.33 14.33
C ILE A 238 -14.26 -5.26 14.85
N TYR A 239 -14.63 -4.28 14.04
CA TYR A 239 -15.50 -3.16 14.43
C TYR A 239 -16.97 -3.32 14.05
N ASP A 240 -17.30 -4.11 13.05
CA ASP A 240 -18.68 -4.45 12.67
C ASP A 240 -19.20 -5.62 13.50
N HIS A 241 -18.31 -6.46 14.04
CA HIS A 241 -18.63 -7.61 14.90
C HIS A 241 -18.16 -7.46 16.35
N LYS A 242 -18.28 -6.26 16.93
CA LYS A 242 -17.84 -5.96 18.31
C LYS A 242 -18.46 -6.89 19.35
N GLU A 243 -19.65 -7.43 19.11
CA GLU A 243 -20.32 -8.42 19.95
C GLU A 243 -19.57 -9.76 20.05
N LEU A 244 -18.77 -10.13 19.03
CA LEU A 244 -17.91 -11.32 19.09
C LEU A 244 -16.70 -11.09 20.00
N PHE A 245 -16.12 -9.88 19.97
CA PHE A 245 -14.93 -9.52 20.75
C PHE A 245 -15.25 -9.09 22.18
N LYS A 246 -16.47 -8.63 22.45
CA LYS A 246 -16.85 -8.07 23.75
C LYS A 246 -16.65 -9.07 24.90
N ASP A 247 -15.99 -8.62 25.95
CA ASP A 247 -15.69 -9.37 27.17
C ASP A 247 -14.85 -10.66 26.97
N LYS A 248 -14.35 -10.91 25.74
CA LYS A 248 -13.49 -12.04 25.38
C LYS A 248 -12.00 -11.82 25.65
N VAL A 249 -11.26 -12.93 25.76
CA VAL A 249 -9.80 -12.97 25.76
C VAL A 249 -9.30 -13.25 24.34
N VAL A 250 -8.48 -12.35 23.81
CA VAL A 250 -7.93 -12.43 22.44
C VAL A 250 -6.42 -12.69 22.50
N LEU A 251 -5.90 -13.51 21.59
CA LEU A 251 -4.48 -13.65 21.29
C LEU A 251 -4.19 -13.05 19.91
N ASP A 252 -3.18 -12.19 19.82
CA ASP A 252 -2.69 -11.57 18.59
C ASP A 252 -1.28 -12.15 18.31
N VAL A 253 -1.17 -13.04 17.31
CA VAL A 253 0.06 -13.79 16.99
C VAL A 253 0.81 -13.10 15.86
N GLY A 254 2.05 -12.67 16.14
CA GLY A 254 2.83 -11.81 15.24
C GLY A 254 2.34 -10.38 15.26
N CYS A 255 2.09 -9.83 16.47
CA CYS A 255 1.34 -8.58 16.61
C CYS A 255 2.04 -7.34 16.03
N GLY A 256 3.33 -7.41 15.70
CA GLY A 256 4.10 -6.31 15.10
C GLY A 256 4.05 -5.03 15.92
N THR A 257 3.48 -3.97 15.34
CA THR A 257 3.25 -2.68 16.02
C THR A 257 2.13 -2.67 17.07
N GLY A 258 1.38 -3.78 17.22
CA GLY A 258 0.23 -3.92 18.09
C GLY A 258 -1.10 -3.39 17.52
N ILE A 259 -1.16 -3.08 16.22
CA ILE A 259 -2.33 -2.44 15.59
C ILE A 259 -3.61 -3.29 15.71
N LEU A 260 -3.54 -4.59 15.44
CA LEU A 260 -4.67 -5.51 15.53
C LEU A 260 -5.13 -5.70 16.99
N SER A 261 -4.18 -5.84 17.92
CA SER A 261 -4.46 -5.79 19.36
C SER A 261 -5.19 -4.53 19.81
N MET A 262 -4.82 -3.36 19.27
CA MET A 262 -5.49 -2.10 19.61
C MET A 262 -6.92 -2.03 19.04
N PHE A 263 -7.17 -2.56 17.84
CA PHE A 263 -8.54 -2.73 17.33
C PHE A 263 -9.36 -3.65 18.25
N CYS A 264 -8.84 -4.82 18.64
CA CYS A 264 -9.53 -5.75 19.53
C CYS A 264 -9.86 -5.13 20.90
N ALA A 265 -8.92 -4.39 21.48
CA ALA A 265 -9.12 -3.71 22.77
C ALA A 265 -10.19 -2.61 22.69
N LYS A 266 -10.25 -1.86 21.58
CA LYS A 266 -11.29 -0.86 21.28
C LYS A 266 -12.64 -1.48 20.91
N ALA A 267 -12.67 -2.67 20.31
CA ALA A 267 -13.90 -3.41 20.00
C ALA A 267 -14.64 -3.91 21.24
N GLY A 268 -13.95 -4.05 22.37
CA GLY A 268 -14.54 -4.45 23.66
C GLY A 268 -13.92 -5.67 24.31
N ALA A 269 -12.81 -6.20 23.78
CA ALA A 269 -12.07 -7.30 24.41
C ALA A 269 -11.78 -7.00 25.89
N LYS A 270 -11.91 -8.03 26.73
CA LYS A 270 -11.60 -8.00 28.16
C LYS A 270 -10.09 -7.90 28.39
N SER A 271 -9.33 -8.62 27.57
CA SER A 271 -7.86 -8.59 27.56
C SER A 271 -7.35 -9.12 26.22
N VAL A 272 -6.30 -8.51 25.71
CA VAL A 272 -5.58 -8.97 24.51
C VAL A 272 -4.15 -9.34 24.90
N ILE A 273 -3.70 -10.51 24.45
CA ILE A 273 -2.34 -11.00 24.63
C ILE A 273 -1.64 -10.86 23.28
N ALA A 274 -0.70 -9.92 23.18
CA ALA A 274 -0.01 -9.62 21.94
C ALA A 274 1.37 -10.29 21.96
N VAL A 275 1.70 -11.12 20.97
CA VAL A 275 2.93 -11.91 20.94
C VAL A 275 3.73 -11.61 19.68
N ASP A 276 4.99 -11.23 19.85
CA ASP A 276 5.96 -11.07 18.78
C ASP A 276 7.39 -11.37 19.31
N ASN A 277 8.27 -11.91 18.48
CA ASN A 277 9.65 -12.20 18.86
C ASN A 277 10.60 -11.02 18.57
N SER A 278 10.28 -10.23 17.53
CA SER A 278 11.10 -9.11 17.08
C SER A 278 11.10 -7.95 18.08
N ALA A 279 12.13 -7.10 18.02
CA ALA A 279 12.25 -5.90 18.85
C ALA A 279 11.13 -4.87 18.62
N ILE A 280 10.31 -5.03 17.57
CA ILE A 280 9.12 -4.19 17.33
C ILE A 280 8.13 -4.23 18.51
N ILE A 281 8.06 -5.33 19.26
CA ILE A 281 7.22 -5.50 20.46
C ILE A 281 7.47 -4.43 21.54
N ASP A 282 8.69 -3.86 21.57
CA ASP A 282 9.06 -2.81 22.52
C ASP A 282 8.41 -1.47 22.10
N LYS A 283 8.25 -1.22 20.78
CA LYS A 283 7.44 -0.12 20.23
C LYS A 283 5.93 -0.41 20.36
N ALA A 284 5.50 -1.66 20.26
CA ALA A 284 4.09 -2.04 20.46
C ALA A 284 3.59 -1.69 21.87
N ARG A 285 4.42 -1.90 22.91
CA ARG A 285 4.11 -1.47 24.29
C ARG A 285 3.95 0.05 24.39
N GLU A 286 4.83 0.82 23.75
CA GLU A 286 4.74 2.28 23.71
C GLU A 286 3.48 2.76 22.97
N ASN A 287 3.13 2.14 21.83
CA ASN A 287 1.90 2.42 21.08
C ASN A 287 0.65 2.17 21.93
N VAL A 288 0.59 1.02 22.60
CA VAL A 288 -0.48 0.61 23.51
C VAL A 288 -0.62 1.60 24.68
N PHE A 289 0.49 1.98 25.30
CA PHE A 289 0.50 2.94 26.41
C PHE A 289 0.04 4.34 25.97
N ARG A 290 0.55 4.86 24.84
CA ARG A 290 0.12 6.16 24.28
C ARG A 290 -1.35 6.21 23.90
N ASN A 291 -1.97 5.08 23.60
CA ASN A 291 -3.41 4.97 23.32
C ASN A 291 -4.27 4.69 24.57
N GLY A 292 -3.68 4.61 25.77
CA GLY A 292 -4.39 4.32 27.02
C GLY A 292 -4.91 2.87 27.13
N LEU A 293 -4.30 1.93 26.41
CA LEU A 293 -4.76 0.54 26.29
C LEU A 293 -3.95 -0.46 27.12
N GLN A 294 -2.98 0.00 27.92
CA GLN A 294 -2.07 -0.83 28.73
C GLN A 294 -2.78 -1.78 29.72
N ASP A 295 -3.96 -1.39 30.22
CA ASP A 295 -4.74 -2.21 31.16
C ASP A 295 -5.50 -3.35 30.46
N LYS A 296 -5.56 -3.34 29.12
CA LYS A 296 -6.17 -4.38 28.28
C LYS A 296 -5.17 -5.19 27.48
N VAL A 297 -4.14 -4.56 26.89
CA VAL A 297 -3.22 -5.19 25.94
C VAL A 297 -1.90 -5.52 26.61
N ARG A 298 -1.55 -6.81 26.67
CA ARG A 298 -0.32 -7.33 27.28
C ARG A 298 0.63 -7.87 26.21
N CYS A 299 1.69 -7.12 25.90
CA CYS A 299 2.69 -7.49 24.90
C CYS A 299 3.80 -8.39 25.48
N LEU A 300 3.83 -9.67 25.08
CA LEU A 300 4.86 -10.66 25.37
C LEU A 300 5.93 -10.67 24.27
N ARG A 301 7.20 -10.78 24.63
CA ARG A 301 8.30 -10.98 23.68
C ARG A 301 8.73 -12.45 23.66
N GLY A 302 8.82 -13.04 22.47
CA GLY A 302 9.29 -14.41 22.23
C GLY A 302 8.50 -15.12 21.11
N LYS A 303 8.95 -16.30 20.70
CA LYS A 303 8.19 -17.18 19.79
C LYS A 303 6.93 -17.71 20.49
N ILE A 304 5.83 -17.96 19.75
CA ILE A 304 4.55 -18.40 20.36
C ILE A 304 4.63 -19.81 20.97
N GLU A 305 5.61 -20.59 20.53
CA GLU A 305 6.02 -21.91 21.00
C GLU A 305 6.76 -21.87 22.35
N GLU A 306 7.37 -20.73 22.68
CA GLU A 306 8.27 -20.54 23.82
C GLU A 306 7.65 -19.67 24.93
N VAL A 307 6.77 -18.71 24.58
CA VAL A 307 6.17 -17.79 25.56
C VAL A 307 5.24 -18.50 26.55
N GLN A 308 5.36 -18.12 27.83
CA GLN A 308 4.46 -18.58 28.88
C GLN A 308 3.16 -17.76 28.86
N MET A 309 2.12 -18.34 28.28
CA MET A 309 0.80 -17.73 28.21
C MET A 309 0.19 -17.51 29.61
N PRO A 310 -0.39 -16.32 29.89
CA PRO A 310 -0.97 -16.00 31.21
C PRO A 310 -2.33 -16.66 31.47
N VAL A 311 -2.89 -17.36 30.47
CA VAL A 311 -4.17 -18.07 30.52
C VAL A 311 -4.01 -19.42 29.80
N PRO A 312 -4.76 -20.47 30.18
CA PRO A 312 -4.65 -21.79 29.53
C PRO A 312 -5.33 -21.84 28.16
N LYS A 313 -6.36 -21.02 27.93
CA LYS A 313 -7.12 -20.91 26.67
C LYS A 313 -7.54 -19.46 26.41
N VAL A 314 -7.78 -19.13 25.14
CA VAL A 314 -8.31 -17.86 24.62
C VAL A 314 -9.56 -18.09 23.77
N ASP A 315 -10.43 -17.10 23.68
CA ASP A 315 -11.68 -17.16 22.91
C ASP A 315 -11.46 -16.93 21.41
N ILE A 316 -10.49 -16.07 21.06
CA ILE A 316 -10.22 -15.64 19.68
C ILE A 316 -8.71 -15.62 19.45
N ILE A 317 -8.27 -16.12 18.30
CA ILE A 317 -6.95 -15.82 17.73
C ILE A 317 -7.13 -14.89 16.56
N VAL A 318 -6.47 -13.74 16.64
CA VAL A 318 -6.21 -12.84 15.51
C VAL A 318 -4.77 -13.06 15.09
N SER A 319 -4.50 -13.14 13.80
CA SER A 319 -3.13 -13.14 13.28
C SER A 319 -3.11 -12.67 11.84
N GLU A 320 -2.12 -11.86 11.52
CA GLU A 320 -1.71 -11.55 10.16
C GLU A 320 -0.40 -12.33 9.95
N TRP A 321 -0.48 -13.37 9.13
CA TRP A 321 0.53 -14.42 8.98
C TRP A 321 0.91 -14.67 7.53
N MET A 322 0.30 -13.94 6.59
CA MET A 322 0.31 -14.32 5.19
C MET A 322 1.61 -13.84 4.53
N GLY A 323 2.36 -14.75 3.96
CA GLY A 323 3.53 -14.41 3.14
C GLY A 323 3.16 -14.08 1.69
N TYR A 324 4.17 -13.71 0.89
CA TYR A 324 4.07 -13.80 -0.57
C TYR A 324 3.64 -15.22 -0.98
N GLY A 325 2.72 -15.34 -1.95
CA GLY A 325 2.14 -16.65 -2.29
C GLY A 325 1.46 -17.36 -1.10
N LEU A 326 0.87 -16.58 -0.17
CA LEU A 326 0.21 -16.99 1.08
C LEU A 326 1.12 -17.65 2.14
N LEU A 327 1.99 -18.58 1.74
CA LEU A 327 2.69 -19.51 2.62
C LEU A 327 4.20 -19.24 2.76
N TYR A 328 4.75 -18.22 2.09
CA TYR A 328 6.14 -17.80 2.30
C TYR A 328 6.36 -17.37 3.76
N GLU A 329 7.61 -17.39 4.20
CA GLU A 329 8.02 -17.16 5.60
C GLU A 329 7.56 -18.24 6.61
N SER A 330 6.68 -19.18 6.25
CA SER A 330 6.19 -20.29 7.09
C SER A 330 5.50 -19.91 8.40
N MET A 331 5.02 -18.67 8.56
CA MET A 331 4.44 -18.20 9.83
C MET A 331 3.11 -18.91 10.22
N PHE A 332 2.39 -19.51 9.26
CA PHE A 332 1.13 -20.19 9.57
C PHE A 332 1.28 -21.41 10.49
N ASP A 333 2.45 -22.06 10.50
CA ASP A 333 2.75 -23.18 11.40
C ASP A 333 2.67 -22.76 12.88
N SER A 334 3.18 -21.56 13.20
CA SER A 334 3.08 -20.93 14.52
C SER A 334 1.63 -20.56 14.87
N VAL A 335 0.80 -20.19 13.88
CA VAL A 335 -0.63 -19.94 14.06
C VAL A 335 -1.40 -21.24 14.32
N ILE A 336 -1.06 -22.34 13.63
CA ILE A 336 -1.60 -23.68 13.91
C ILE A 336 -1.21 -24.14 15.33
N TYR A 337 0.06 -23.97 15.73
CA TYR A 337 0.50 -24.25 17.10
C TYR A 337 -0.31 -23.44 18.12
N ALA A 338 -0.49 -22.13 17.87
CA ALA A 338 -1.27 -21.25 18.74
C ALA A 338 -2.72 -21.69 18.86
N ARG A 339 -3.35 -22.09 17.74
CA ARG A 339 -4.71 -22.63 17.69
C ARG A 339 -4.85 -23.90 18.52
N ASP A 340 -4.10 -24.94 18.17
CA ASP A 340 -4.28 -26.28 18.76
C ASP A 340 -3.98 -26.27 20.27
N ARG A 341 -3.02 -25.44 20.68
CA ARG A 341 -2.64 -25.28 22.08
C ARG A 341 -3.59 -24.34 22.83
N TYR A 342 -3.82 -23.13 22.34
CA TYR A 342 -4.42 -22.04 23.12
C TYR A 342 -5.86 -21.66 22.73
N LEU A 343 -6.39 -21.98 21.54
CA LEU A 343 -7.78 -21.64 21.20
C LEU A 343 -8.79 -22.54 21.94
N ALA A 344 -9.90 -21.98 22.40
CA ALA A 344 -11.03 -22.74 22.95
C ALA A 344 -11.72 -23.63 21.90
N ASP A 345 -12.48 -24.63 22.34
CA ASP A 345 -13.14 -25.60 21.44
C ASP A 345 -14.19 -24.95 20.54
N ASP A 346 -14.84 -23.87 21.01
CA ASP A 346 -15.78 -23.00 20.30
C ASP A 346 -15.14 -21.69 19.80
N GLY A 347 -13.82 -21.52 19.98
CA GLY A 347 -13.11 -20.29 19.68
C GLY A 347 -12.96 -19.97 18.18
N LEU A 348 -12.70 -18.71 17.89
CA LEU A 348 -12.69 -18.14 16.53
C LEU A 348 -11.26 -17.87 16.01
N MET A 349 -10.99 -18.24 14.76
CA MET A 349 -9.84 -17.80 13.99
C MET A 349 -10.18 -16.56 13.15
N VAL A 350 -9.33 -15.53 13.20
CA VAL A 350 -9.48 -14.25 12.48
C VAL A 350 -8.18 -13.94 11.71
N PRO A 351 -8.14 -14.07 10.37
CA PRO A 351 -9.20 -14.56 9.48
C PRO A 351 -9.52 -16.04 9.71
N SER A 352 -10.59 -16.53 9.08
CA SER A 352 -11.09 -17.89 9.27
C SER A 352 -10.75 -18.84 8.12
N TYR A 353 -10.51 -18.31 6.93
CA TYR A 353 -10.31 -19.08 5.71
C TYR A 353 -9.37 -18.34 4.74
N ALA A 354 -8.53 -19.11 4.04
CA ALA A 354 -7.68 -18.61 2.96
C ALA A 354 -7.72 -19.57 1.77
N ALA A 355 -7.64 -19.04 0.54
CA ALA A 355 -7.55 -19.86 -0.67
C ALA A 355 -6.49 -19.30 -1.64
N LEU A 356 -5.56 -20.15 -2.10
CA LEU A 356 -4.64 -19.82 -3.20
C LEU A 356 -5.32 -20.09 -4.54
N ARG A 357 -5.19 -19.12 -5.44
CA ARG A 357 -5.72 -19.16 -6.81
C ARG A 357 -4.58 -19.08 -7.81
N ILE A 358 -4.76 -19.74 -8.96
CA ILE A 358 -3.84 -19.71 -10.11
C ILE A 358 -4.58 -19.30 -11.38
N ALA A 359 -3.90 -18.54 -12.23
CA ALA A 359 -4.30 -18.25 -13.60
C ALA A 359 -3.07 -18.31 -14.53
N PRO A 360 -3.24 -18.53 -15.84
CA PRO A 360 -2.16 -18.44 -16.81
C PRO A 360 -1.93 -16.97 -17.19
N LEU A 361 -0.67 -16.62 -17.38
CA LEU A 361 -0.21 -15.30 -17.77
C LEU A 361 0.24 -15.32 -19.24
N ALA A 362 -0.18 -14.31 -20.01
CA ALA A 362 0.20 -14.14 -21.41
C ALA A 362 0.91 -12.79 -21.67
N ASP A 363 1.61 -12.29 -20.65
CA ASP A 363 2.33 -11.02 -20.65
C ASP A 363 3.67 -11.13 -21.41
N SER A 364 3.62 -10.82 -22.71
CA SER A 364 4.81 -10.81 -23.56
C SER A 364 5.77 -9.65 -23.24
N ASP A 365 5.31 -8.54 -22.65
CA ASP A 365 6.15 -7.38 -22.36
C ASP A 365 6.97 -7.58 -21.07
N LEU A 366 6.41 -8.24 -20.05
CA LEU A 366 7.14 -8.71 -18.87
C LEU A 366 8.22 -9.72 -19.26
N LYS A 367 7.92 -10.66 -20.15
CA LYS A 367 8.91 -11.61 -20.68
C LYS A 367 9.97 -10.91 -21.52
N ALA A 368 9.61 -9.95 -22.37
CA ALA A 368 10.58 -9.20 -23.15
C ALA A 368 11.55 -8.39 -22.26
N SER A 369 11.02 -7.75 -21.21
CA SER A 369 11.78 -6.91 -20.29
C SER A 369 12.60 -7.69 -19.25
N HIS A 370 12.19 -8.89 -18.84
CA HIS A 370 12.98 -9.74 -17.94
C HIS A 370 13.89 -10.75 -18.63
N ILE A 371 13.48 -11.34 -19.76
CA ILE A 371 14.16 -12.48 -20.38
C ILE A 371 14.87 -12.09 -21.67
N ASP A 372 14.17 -11.47 -22.63
CA ASP A 372 14.79 -11.10 -23.91
C ASP A 372 15.77 -9.93 -23.78
N PHE A 373 15.59 -9.03 -22.80
CA PHE A 373 16.53 -7.95 -22.48
C PHE A 373 17.98 -8.44 -22.39
N TRP A 374 18.24 -9.56 -21.72
CA TRP A 374 19.60 -10.10 -21.54
C TRP A 374 20.22 -10.68 -22.83
N ARG A 375 19.46 -10.83 -23.91
CA ARG A 375 19.96 -11.31 -25.21
C ARG A 375 20.66 -10.22 -26.01
N ASP A 376 20.34 -8.94 -25.78
CA ASP A 376 20.99 -7.78 -26.42
C ASP A 376 21.02 -6.55 -25.50
N VAL A 377 21.94 -6.56 -24.53
CA VAL A 377 22.17 -5.44 -23.62
C VAL A 377 23.15 -4.47 -24.27
N TYR A 378 22.65 -3.51 -25.05
CA TYR A 378 23.43 -2.49 -25.78
C TYR A 378 24.44 -3.06 -26.80
N GLY A 379 24.09 -4.13 -27.51
CA GLY A 379 24.96 -4.82 -28.47
C GLY A 379 25.78 -5.96 -27.86
N PHE A 380 25.51 -6.32 -26.59
CA PHE A 380 26.21 -7.39 -25.87
C PHE A 380 25.23 -8.49 -25.45
N ASP A 381 25.56 -9.73 -25.84
CA ASP A 381 24.95 -10.93 -25.28
C ASP A 381 25.31 -11.04 -23.79
N MET A 382 24.29 -11.07 -22.94
CA MET A 382 24.40 -11.24 -21.49
C MET A 382 23.52 -12.39 -20.98
N THR A 383 23.19 -13.41 -21.79
CA THR A 383 22.31 -14.51 -21.33
C THR A 383 22.89 -15.33 -20.17
N ALA A 384 24.16 -15.15 -19.80
CA ALA A 384 24.71 -15.65 -18.54
C ALA A 384 23.96 -15.10 -17.31
N MET A 385 23.36 -13.92 -17.40
CA MET A 385 22.50 -13.33 -16.37
C MET A 385 21.11 -14.00 -16.27
N LEU A 386 20.77 -14.90 -17.20
CA LEU A 386 19.60 -15.76 -17.10
C LEU A 386 19.87 -17.05 -16.31
N GLU A 387 21.11 -17.33 -15.90
CA GLU A 387 21.42 -18.49 -15.07
C GLU A 387 20.64 -18.40 -13.75
N LYS A 388 19.62 -19.27 -13.61
CA LYS A 388 18.61 -19.31 -12.54
C LYS A 388 17.56 -18.19 -12.50
N ALA A 389 17.62 -17.17 -13.37
CA ALA A 389 16.56 -16.16 -13.43
C ALA A 389 15.17 -16.78 -13.76
N ASN A 390 15.14 -17.90 -14.48
CA ASN A 390 13.93 -18.69 -14.75
C ASN A 390 13.54 -19.65 -13.60
N GLU A 391 14.42 -19.85 -12.62
CA GLU A 391 14.19 -20.62 -11.40
C GLU A 391 13.66 -19.73 -10.26
N GLU A 392 13.59 -18.40 -10.43
CA GLU A 392 13.11 -17.46 -9.40
C GLU A 392 11.63 -17.08 -9.62
N ALA A 393 10.84 -17.08 -8.55
CA ALA A 393 9.45 -16.63 -8.57
C ALA A 393 9.38 -15.10 -8.33
N LEU A 394 8.82 -14.35 -9.29
CA LEU A 394 8.78 -12.89 -9.23
C LEU A 394 7.57 -12.42 -8.42
N VAL A 395 7.77 -11.48 -7.49
CA VAL A 395 6.67 -10.80 -6.78
C VAL A 395 6.41 -9.45 -7.44
N ARG A 396 5.28 -9.32 -8.15
CA ARG A 396 4.90 -8.11 -8.90
C ARG A 396 3.38 -7.91 -8.97
N VAL A 397 2.97 -6.67 -9.27
CA VAL A 397 1.58 -6.36 -9.65
C VAL A 397 1.39 -6.73 -11.13
N VAL A 398 0.37 -7.53 -11.40
CA VAL A 398 -0.08 -7.96 -12.73
C VAL A 398 -1.38 -7.23 -13.08
N ASP A 399 -1.55 -6.88 -14.36
CA ASP A 399 -2.80 -6.32 -14.89
C ASP A 399 -3.80 -7.46 -15.19
N GLU A 400 -5.08 -7.31 -14.82
CA GLU A 400 -6.13 -8.30 -15.09
C GLU A 400 -6.26 -8.62 -16.60
N LYS A 401 -5.89 -7.68 -17.47
CA LYS A 401 -5.92 -7.87 -18.93
C LYS A 401 -4.95 -8.96 -19.43
N GLU A 402 -3.89 -9.29 -18.69
CA GLU A 402 -2.88 -10.29 -19.09
C GLU A 402 -3.24 -11.73 -18.67
N LEU A 403 -4.39 -11.91 -17.99
CA LEU A 403 -4.85 -13.21 -17.49
C LEU A 403 -5.57 -14.01 -18.58
N ALA A 404 -4.87 -14.96 -19.19
CA ALA A 404 -5.34 -15.74 -20.33
C ALA A 404 -6.43 -16.79 -20.04
N ALA A 405 -6.82 -16.97 -18.77
CA ALA A 405 -7.99 -17.74 -18.36
C ALA A 405 -8.70 -17.07 -17.16
N GLU A 406 -9.83 -17.63 -16.71
CA GLU A 406 -10.36 -17.34 -15.37
C GLU A 406 -9.57 -18.12 -14.32
N SER A 407 -9.41 -17.54 -13.12
CA SER A 407 -8.63 -18.17 -12.04
C SER A 407 -9.37 -19.29 -11.33
N VAL A 408 -8.68 -20.37 -11.01
CA VAL A 408 -9.20 -21.46 -10.15
C VAL A 408 -8.48 -21.49 -8.82
N ALA A 409 -9.19 -21.83 -7.75
CA ALA A 409 -8.57 -22.17 -6.47
C ALA A 409 -7.94 -23.56 -6.56
N PHE A 410 -6.70 -23.72 -6.08
CA PHE A 410 -6.00 -25.01 -6.04
C PHE A 410 -5.69 -25.48 -4.61
N LEU A 411 -5.57 -24.53 -3.66
CA LEU A 411 -5.49 -24.80 -2.23
C LEU A 411 -6.56 -23.98 -1.50
N GLU A 412 -7.27 -24.62 -0.57
CA GLU A 412 -8.30 -24.01 0.26
C GLU A 412 -8.08 -24.46 1.70
N LEU A 413 -7.99 -23.51 2.63
CA LEU A 413 -7.58 -23.72 4.02
C LEU A 413 -8.65 -23.16 4.96
N ASP A 414 -9.43 -24.03 5.61
CA ASP A 414 -10.15 -23.65 6.83
C ASP A 414 -9.16 -23.60 7.99
N LEU A 415 -8.94 -22.40 8.51
CA LEU A 415 -7.88 -22.14 9.48
C LEU A 415 -8.23 -22.70 10.86
N HIS A 416 -9.48 -23.13 11.09
CA HIS A 416 -9.88 -23.87 12.29
C HIS A 416 -9.49 -25.36 12.27
N THR A 417 -9.19 -25.94 11.11
CA THR A 417 -8.98 -27.40 10.95
C THR A 417 -7.67 -27.79 10.25
N THR A 418 -7.15 -26.94 9.36
CA THR A 418 -5.90 -27.18 8.60
C THR A 418 -4.73 -27.61 9.51
N GLN A 419 -3.98 -28.64 9.11
CA GLN A 419 -2.81 -29.16 9.81
C GLN A 419 -1.52 -28.73 9.10
N VAL A 420 -0.38 -28.74 9.81
CA VAL A 420 0.94 -28.41 9.21
C VAL A 420 1.26 -29.31 8.00
N GLY A 421 0.82 -30.57 8.05
CA GLY A 421 0.97 -31.52 6.93
C GLY A 421 0.16 -31.19 5.67
N ASP A 422 -0.84 -30.30 5.75
CA ASP A 422 -1.61 -29.85 4.58
C ASP A 422 -0.90 -28.71 3.82
N LEU A 423 0.14 -28.11 4.41
CA LEU A 423 0.90 -26.99 3.85
C LEU A 423 2.03 -27.41 2.89
N VAL A 424 2.27 -28.72 2.77
CA VAL A 424 3.15 -29.34 1.76
C VAL A 424 2.29 -30.27 0.91
N PHE A 425 2.09 -29.93 -0.35
CA PHE A 425 1.02 -30.53 -1.17
C PHE A 425 1.37 -30.59 -2.66
N THR A 426 0.66 -31.47 -3.36
CA THR A 426 0.42 -31.39 -4.82
C THR A 426 -1.09 -31.27 -5.03
N LYS A 427 -1.54 -30.33 -5.87
CA LYS A 427 -2.96 -30.05 -6.13
C LYS A 427 -3.22 -29.80 -7.61
N PRO A 428 -4.26 -30.41 -8.21
CA PRO A 428 -4.57 -30.24 -9.62
C PRO A 428 -5.28 -28.91 -9.91
N PHE A 429 -5.13 -28.44 -11.14
CA PHE A 429 -5.90 -27.35 -11.73
C PHE A 429 -6.36 -27.68 -13.16
N ASN A 430 -7.49 -27.09 -13.55
CA ASN A 430 -7.99 -27.06 -14.94
C ASN A 430 -8.31 -25.60 -15.26
N LEU A 431 -7.75 -25.09 -16.34
CA LEU A 431 -7.89 -23.71 -16.81
C LEU A 431 -8.39 -23.73 -18.24
N LYS A 432 -9.36 -22.87 -18.55
CA LYS A 432 -9.93 -22.75 -19.90
C LYS A 432 -9.49 -21.45 -20.56
N TRP A 433 -8.84 -21.57 -21.71
CA TRP A 433 -8.23 -20.44 -22.42
C TRP A 433 -9.28 -19.45 -22.96
N LYS A 434 -9.04 -18.16 -22.73
CA LYS A 434 -9.86 -17.04 -23.24
C LYS A 434 -9.55 -16.74 -24.72
N GLU A 435 -10.38 -15.91 -25.33
CA GLU A 435 -10.06 -15.27 -26.61
C GLU A 435 -9.10 -14.09 -26.41
N GLY A 436 -8.28 -13.80 -27.43
CA GLY A 436 -7.28 -12.71 -27.43
C GLY A 436 -5.82 -13.17 -27.28
N PHE A 437 -5.58 -14.18 -26.45
CA PHE A 437 -4.24 -14.66 -26.08
C PHE A 437 -3.76 -15.81 -26.96
N LYS A 438 -2.44 -15.87 -27.22
CA LYS A 438 -1.82 -16.86 -28.12
C LYS A 438 -0.78 -17.77 -27.46
N SER A 439 0.00 -17.26 -26.53
CA SER A 439 1.08 -17.96 -25.85
C SER A 439 0.86 -17.99 -24.33
N LEU A 440 1.31 -19.07 -23.70
CA LEU A 440 1.39 -19.21 -22.24
C LEU A 440 2.79 -18.78 -21.79
N GLU A 441 2.95 -17.52 -21.38
CA GLU A 441 4.26 -16.97 -20.99
C GLU A 441 4.62 -17.30 -19.53
N GLY A 442 3.62 -17.59 -18.71
CA GLY A 442 3.82 -18.03 -17.33
C GLY A 442 2.53 -18.43 -16.62
N PHE A 443 2.64 -18.65 -15.32
CA PHE A 443 1.50 -18.68 -14.40
C PHE A 443 1.60 -17.54 -13.40
N VAL A 444 0.47 -17.14 -12.84
CA VAL A 444 0.40 -16.16 -11.75
C VAL A 444 -0.51 -16.68 -10.65
N ALA A 445 -0.06 -16.57 -9.40
CA ALA A 445 -0.81 -16.97 -8.21
C ALA A 445 -0.97 -15.82 -7.21
N TRP A 446 -2.10 -15.85 -6.52
CA TRP A 446 -2.49 -14.91 -5.47
C TRP A 446 -3.44 -15.61 -4.50
N PHE A 447 -3.93 -14.91 -3.48
CA PHE A 447 -4.84 -15.49 -2.50
C PHE A 447 -6.05 -14.62 -2.17
N ASP A 448 -7.11 -15.30 -1.74
CA ASP A 448 -8.33 -14.70 -1.18
C ASP A 448 -8.39 -15.03 0.31
N ILE A 449 -8.66 -14.03 1.15
CA ILE A 449 -8.85 -14.16 2.61
C ILE A 449 -10.31 -13.88 2.95
N ILE A 450 -10.93 -14.74 3.76
CA ILE A 450 -12.32 -14.60 4.21
C ILE A 450 -12.39 -14.68 5.75
N PHE A 451 -13.13 -13.75 6.34
CA PHE A 451 -13.36 -13.66 7.78
C PHE A 451 -14.75 -14.23 8.10
N GLY A 452 -14.79 -15.32 8.86
CA GLY A 452 -16.02 -15.93 9.34
C GLY A 452 -16.38 -15.41 10.73
N THR A 453 -17.67 -15.38 11.06
CA THR A 453 -18.17 -14.94 12.37
C THR A 453 -18.30 -16.08 13.39
N SER A 454 -18.06 -17.33 12.96
CA SER A 454 -18.03 -18.51 13.84
C SER A 454 -17.18 -19.64 13.25
N LYS A 455 -16.69 -20.54 14.10
CA LYS A 455 -16.03 -21.80 13.72
C LYS A 455 -16.89 -22.72 12.84
N SER A 456 -18.21 -22.52 12.83
CA SER A 456 -19.18 -23.23 11.98
C SER A 456 -19.59 -22.45 10.71
N GLN A 457 -18.90 -21.36 10.37
CA GLN A 457 -19.20 -20.57 9.17
C GLN A 457 -18.92 -21.38 7.90
N ASN A 458 -19.99 -21.82 7.23
CA ASN A 458 -19.87 -22.61 6.00
C ASN A 458 -19.48 -21.70 4.82
N ILE A 459 -18.19 -21.72 4.47
CA ILE A 459 -17.64 -21.17 3.23
C ILE A 459 -17.60 -22.30 2.20
N LYS A 460 -18.19 -22.08 1.02
CA LYS A 460 -18.23 -23.11 -0.03
C LYS A 460 -16.87 -23.19 -0.73
N PRO A 461 -16.38 -24.38 -1.09
CA PRO A 461 -15.26 -24.52 -2.02
C PRO A 461 -15.45 -23.68 -3.29
N GLY A 462 -14.36 -23.09 -3.77
CA GLY A 462 -14.28 -22.17 -4.89
C GLY A 462 -14.57 -20.69 -4.58
N THR A 463 -15.25 -20.39 -3.47
CA THR A 463 -15.74 -19.02 -3.13
C THR A 463 -14.64 -17.98 -3.19
N THR A 464 -14.81 -16.98 -4.06
CA THR A 464 -13.92 -15.82 -4.12
C THR A 464 -14.18 -14.82 -3.00
N ALA A 465 -13.20 -13.98 -2.69
CA ALA A 465 -13.38 -12.85 -1.77
C ALA A 465 -14.50 -11.89 -2.23
N LYS A 466 -14.72 -11.75 -3.54
CA LYS A 466 -15.81 -10.96 -4.14
C LYS A 466 -17.19 -11.57 -3.84
N GLU A 467 -17.32 -12.89 -3.94
CA GLU A 467 -18.54 -13.61 -3.59
C GLU A 467 -18.78 -13.64 -2.07
N ALA A 468 -17.73 -13.70 -1.25
CA ALA A 468 -17.82 -13.58 0.20
C ALA A 468 -18.38 -12.20 0.62
N LYS A 469 -17.88 -11.11 0.04
CA LYS A 469 -18.43 -9.76 0.23
C LYS A 469 -19.91 -9.68 -0.18
N SER A 470 -20.30 -10.28 -1.31
CA SER A 470 -21.71 -10.29 -1.73
C SER A 470 -22.64 -11.13 -0.83
N GLN A 471 -22.08 -12.02 -0.01
CA GLN A 471 -22.78 -12.79 1.02
C GLN A 471 -22.77 -12.09 2.40
N GLY A 472 -22.19 -10.89 2.51
CA GLY A 472 -22.12 -10.13 3.75
C GLY A 472 -20.99 -10.54 4.70
N LEU A 473 -19.95 -11.23 4.20
CA LEU A 473 -18.73 -11.53 4.96
C LEU A 473 -17.62 -10.53 4.63
N THR A 474 -16.83 -10.13 5.63
CA THR A 474 -15.58 -9.40 5.38
C THR A 474 -14.57 -10.32 4.70
N ALA A 475 -13.90 -9.81 3.67
CA ALA A 475 -12.92 -10.55 2.86
C ALA A 475 -12.02 -9.58 2.08
N PHE A 476 -10.90 -10.06 1.55
CA PHE A 476 -10.13 -9.37 0.51
C PHE A 476 -9.44 -10.38 -0.42
N SER A 477 -9.04 -9.90 -1.60
CA SER A 477 -8.19 -10.64 -2.53
C SER A 477 -6.86 -9.90 -2.65
N THR A 478 -5.80 -10.63 -2.96
CA THR A 478 -4.54 -10.06 -3.47
C THR A 478 -4.42 -10.18 -4.99
N GLY A 479 -5.50 -10.55 -5.70
CA GLY A 479 -5.47 -10.81 -7.14
C GLY A 479 -5.53 -9.56 -8.06
N PRO A 480 -5.17 -9.70 -9.36
CA PRO A 480 -5.09 -8.59 -10.32
C PRO A 480 -6.38 -7.79 -10.53
N HIS A 481 -7.53 -8.43 -10.27
CA HIS A 481 -8.87 -7.84 -10.37
C HIS A 481 -9.25 -6.93 -9.17
N SER A 482 -8.27 -6.59 -8.32
CA SER A 482 -8.47 -5.87 -7.06
C SER A 482 -7.38 -4.81 -6.84
N GLN A 483 -7.60 -3.88 -5.90
CA GLN A 483 -6.61 -2.86 -5.59
C GLN A 483 -5.34 -3.51 -5.04
N ALA A 484 -4.18 -3.15 -5.61
CA ALA A 484 -2.89 -3.74 -5.29
C ALA A 484 -2.55 -3.67 -3.78
N THR A 485 -2.37 -4.84 -3.18
CA THR A 485 -1.85 -5.06 -1.82
C THR A 485 -0.33 -5.10 -1.80
N HIS A 486 0.29 -4.97 -0.63
CA HIS A 486 1.75 -5.07 -0.50
C HIS A 486 2.30 -6.46 -0.86
N TRP A 487 1.50 -7.52 -0.74
CA TRP A 487 1.80 -8.87 -1.22
C TRP A 487 1.89 -9.01 -2.75
N GLN A 488 1.24 -8.10 -3.48
CA GLN A 488 1.12 -8.16 -4.95
C GLN A 488 0.67 -9.57 -5.42
N GLN A 489 1.24 -10.09 -6.51
CA GLN A 489 1.04 -11.47 -6.98
C GLN A 489 2.39 -12.16 -7.22
N VAL A 490 2.41 -13.49 -7.20
CA VAL A 490 3.61 -14.30 -7.50
C VAL A 490 3.52 -14.82 -8.92
N ILE A 491 4.57 -14.59 -9.72
CA ILE A 491 4.65 -14.92 -11.15
C ILE A 491 5.71 -15.99 -11.39
N PHE A 492 5.34 -16.97 -12.20
CA PHE A 492 6.12 -18.14 -12.59
C PHE A 492 6.36 -18.09 -14.10
N LEU A 493 7.41 -17.39 -14.55
CA LEU A 493 7.73 -17.25 -15.97
C LEU A 493 8.27 -18.56 -16.54
N ILE A 494 7.72 -19.00 -17.67
CA ILE A 494 8.10 -20.24 -18.35
C ILE A 494 9.29 -19.94 -19.28
N GLU A 495 10.42 -20.59 -19.02
CA GLU A 495 11.68 -20.34 -19.74
C GLU A 495 11.54 -20.50 -21.26
N ASN A 496 10.88 -21.58 -21.67
CA ASN A 496 10.81 -22.05 -23.05
C ASN A 496 9.34 -22.21 -23.50
N SER A 497 8.51 -21.16 -23.34
CA SER A 497 7.14 -21.18 -23.87
C SER A 497 7.13 -21.46 -25.37
N GLN A 498 6.45 -22.55 -25.75
CA GLN A 498 6.17 -22.95 -27.14
C GLN A 498 4.68 -23.34 -27.32
N ASP A 499 3.86 -23.09 -26.29
CA ASP A 499 2.47 -23.54 -26.22
C ASP A 499 1.55 -22.53 -26.91
N GLU A 500 1.37 -22.67 -28.23
CA GLU A 500 0.34 -21.93 -28.97
C GLU A 500 -1.06 -22.42 -28.56
N LEU A 501 -1.86 -21.53 -27.98
CA LEU A 501 -3.18 -21.80 -27.41
C LEU A 501 -4.28 -20.96 -28.07
N THR A 502 -5.49 -21.51 -28.11
CA THR A 502 -6.65 -20.94 -28.80
C THR A 502 -7.88 -20.94 -27.90
N ALA A 503 -8.83 -20.04 -28.16
CA ALA A 503 -9.99 -19.82 -27.29
C ALA A 503 -10.79 -21.11 -27.06
N GLY A 504 -10.88 -21.53 -25.80
CA GLY A 504 -11.54 -22.77 -25.39
C GLY A 504 -10.65 -24.01 -25.26
N ASP A 505 -9.35 -23.92 -25.58
CA ASP A 505 -8.36 -24.95 -25.19
C ASP A 505 -8.32 -25.14 -23.67
N GLU A 506 -8.04 -26.36 -23.21
CA GLU A 506 -7.89 -26.69 -21.80
C GLU A 506 -6.42 -26.90 -21.41
N VAL A 507 -5.94 -26.09 -20.46
CA VAL A 507 -4.65 -26.25 -19.79
C VAL A 507 -4.89 -26.97 -18.47
N ASN A 508 -4.44 -28.22 -18.39
CA ASN A 508 -4.59 -29.08 -17.21
C ASN A 508 -3.22 -29.24 -16.55
N GLY A 509 -3.16 -29.29 -15.21
CA GLY A 509 -1.88 -29.38 -14.53
C GLY A 509 -1.98 -29.65 -13.03
N GLU A 510 -0.83 -29.65 -12.36
CA GLU A 510 -0.71 -29.75 -10.89
C GLU A 510 0.32 -28.75 -10.37
N VAL A 511 -0.02 -28.03 -9.29
CA VAL A 511 0.90 -27.20 -8.50
C VAL A 511 1.39 -28.00 -7.31
N THR A 512 2.70 -28.09 -7.13
CA THR A 512 3.38 -28.70 -5.99
C THR A 512 4.09 -27.63 -5.18
N TYR A 513 3.95 -27.68 -3.86
CA TYR A 513 4.44 -26.68 -2.91
C TYR A 513 5.19 -27.37 -1.79
N VAL A 514 6.48 -27.04 -1.61
CA VAL A 514 7.39 -27.73 -0.68
C VAL A 514 8.22 -26.72 0.10
N LYS A 515 8.38 -26.95 1.41
CA LYS A 515 9.32 -26.21 2.27
C LYS A 515 10.73 -26.76 2.09
N LYS A 516 11.70 -25.86 1.92
CA LYS A 516 13.08 -26.20 1.56
C LYS A 516 13.86 -26.75 2.75
N ASP A 517 14.45 -27.94 2.64
CA ASP A 517 15.17 -28.58 3.77
C ASP A 517 16.37 -27.73 4.22
N GLY A 518 16.34 -27.25 5.47
CA GLY A 518 17.35 -26.32 6.02
C GLY A 518 17.14 -24.84 5.67
N LYS A 519 16.09 -24.51 4.92
CA LYS A 519 15.58 -23.14 4.69
C LYS A 519 14.05 -23.14 4.85
N GLU A 520 13.55 -23.42 6.06
CA GLU A 520 12.11 -23.67 6.28
C GLU A 520 11.18 -22.49 5.97
N ARG A 521 11.72 -21.28 5.76
CA ARG A 521 10.98 -20.07 5.34
C ARG A 521 10.87 -19.90 3.81
N SER A 522 11.74 -20.60 3.06
CA SER A 522 11.82 -20.56 1.60
C SER A 522 11.01 -21.71 0.99
N LEU A 523 10.50 -21.48 -0.22
CA LEU A 523 9.56 -22.38 -0.90
C LEU A 523 10.10 -22.84 -2.26
N ASP A 524 10.03 -24.14 -2.48
CA ASP A 524 10.23 -24.77 -3.79
C ASP A 524 8.84 -25.06 -4.38
N ILE A 525 8.52 -24.48 -5.54
CA ILE A 525 7.20 -24.46 -6.18
C ILE A 525 7.30 -25.06 -7.59
N GLU A 526 6.87 -26.32 -7.77
CA GLU A 526 6.85 -26.95 -9.10
C GLU A 526 5.44 -26.89 -9.71
N ILE A 527 5.32 -26.31 -10.90
CA ILE A 527 4.08 -26.38 -11.69
C ILE A 527 4.32 -27.33 -12.85
N SER A 528 3.40 -28.28 -13.01
CA SER A 528 3.30 -29.13 -14.20
C SER A 528 2.04 -28.77 -14.98
N TRP A 529 2.09 -28.79 -16.31
CA TRP A 529 0.96 -28.45 -17.17
C TRP A 529 0.99 -29.19 -18.51
N ALA A 530 -0.17 -29.37 -19.12
CA ALA A 530 -0.36 -29.97 -20.43
C ALA A 530 -1.53 -29.33 -21.18
N LYS A 531 -1.38 -29.16 -22.49
CA LYS A 531 -2.48 -28.84 -23.39
C LYS A 531 -3.26 -30.13 -23.71
N GLY A 532 -4.50 -30.24 -23.24
CA GLY A 532 -5.37 -31.39 -23.51
C GLY A 532 -4.77 -32.76 -23.13
N GLN A 533 -4.32 -33.54 -24.14
CA GLN A 533 -3.65 -34.85 -23.95
C GLN A 533 -2.17 -34.85 -24.40
N GLU A 534 -1.56 -33.69 -24.54
CA GLU A 534 -0.14 -33.57 -24.89
C GLU A 534 0.76 -33.97 -23.70
N LYS A 535 2.07 -34.13 -23.97
CA LYS A 535 3.03 -34.52 -22.93
C LYS A 535 3.19 -33.37 -21.94
N ALA A 536 2.90 -33.62 -20.67
CA ALA A 536 3.09 -32.64 -19.61
C ALA A 536 4.52 -32.07 -19.57
N GLN A 537 4.58 -30.74 -19.54
CA GLN A 537 5.76 -29.96 -19.18
C GLN A 537 5.76 -29.76 -17.66
N LYS A 538 6.92 -29.44 -17.09
CA LYS A 538 7.05 -29.01 -15.69
C LYS A 538 8.29 -28.16 -15.50
N GLN A 539 8.18 -27.16 -14.64
CA GLN A 539 9.27 -26.27 -14.25
C GLN A 539 9.17 -26.02 -12.74
N LEU A 540 10.32 -25.80 -12.11
CA LEU A 540 10.46 -25.49 -10.70
C LEU A 540 10.85 -24.02 -10.57
N TRP A 541 10.16 -23.31 -9.68
CA TRP A 541 10.54 -21.98 -9.22
C TRP A 541 10.80 -21.99 -7.72
N VAL A 542 11.57 -21.02 -7.28
CA VAL A 542 11.99 -20.80 -5.91
C VAL A 542 11.51 -19.43 -5.47
N LEU A 543 10.89 -19.37 -4.30
CA LEU A 543 10.59 -18.15 -3.57
C LEU A 543 11.41 -18.22 -2.27
N ASP A 544 12.64 -17.70 -2.33
CA ASP A 544 13.69 -17.89 -1.31
C ASP A 544 13.69 -16.82 -0.21
#